data_AF-A0A1G5IV94-F1
#
_entry.id   AF-A0A1G5IV94-F1
#
_cell.length_a   1.000
_cell.length_b   1.000
_cell.length_c   1.000
_cell.angle_alpha   90.00
_cell.angle_beta   90.00
_cell.angle_gamma   90.00
#
_symmetry.space_group_name_H-M   'P 1'
#
loop_
_entity.id
_entity.type
_entity.pdbx_description
1 polymer ?
#
loop_
_entity_poly.entity_id
_entity_poly.type
_entity_poly.pdbx_seq_one_letter_code
_entity_poly.pdbx_strand_id
1 'polypeptide(L)'
;MKYKKIEHKFKLENFINTNSEYDLWITSFAIALQDLIKTHKLIFHLSDSKEMPNYTFFLFKISLGFLKESVDLVESSLKSNIAERLVSIKNFKKKYDEFIELITNDPDYKYLKDFINESRNKVFHYNNFQKRNDAKSVKKILNELYVEDFRTEFTLTSDHYLFSDYTFAEDIQLNQLISIIEKQEKTKALGDRLHNLLIIMAKIMTLLQDVIFDFIIDQQSNPKILRIKFK
;
A
#
# COMPACT_ATOMS: atom_id res chain seq x y z
N MET A 1 -9.96 -31.48 9.26
CA MET A 1 -10.92 -30.98 8.24
C MET A 1 -10.22 -30.95 6.88
N LYS A 2 -10.74 -31.58 5.82
CA LYS A 2 -10.12 -31.57 4.47
C LYS A 2 -10.55 -30.30 3.74
N TYR A 3 -9.64 -29.35 3.54
CA TYR A 3 -9.90 -28.16 2.75
C TYR A 3 -9.66 -28.45 1.25
N LYS A 4 -10.54 -27.97 0.37
CA LYS A 4 -10.34 -28.01 -1.09
C LYS A 4 -9.69 -26.69 -1.51
N LYS A 5 -8.52 -26.73 -2.15
CA LYS A 5 -7.94 -25.55 -2.81
C LYS A 5 -8.40 -25.56 -4.26
N ILE A 6 -9.12 -24.53 -4.67
CA ILE A 6 -9.41 -24.29 -6.09
C ILE A 6 -8.25 -23.45 -6.62
N GLU A 7 -7.62 -23.89 -7.70
CA GLU A 7 -6.48 -23.20 -8.30
C GLU A 7 -6.75 -22.92 -9.79
N HIS A 8 -6.66 -21.64 -10.16
CA HIS A 8 -6.68 -21.19 -11.55
C HIS A 8 -5.23 -20.91 -11.97
N LYS A 9 -4.75 -21.58 -13.01
CA LYS A 9 -3.42 -21.37 -13.59
C LYS A 9 -3.56 -21.12 -15.09
N PHE A 10 -3.02 -20.01 -15.55
CA PHE A 10 -2.95 -19.66 -16.96
C PHE A 10 -1.69 -18.84 -17.22
N LYS A 11 -1.27 -18.79 -18.49
CA LYS A 11 -0.23 -17.86 -18.93
C LYS A 11 -0.89 -16.57 -19.40
N LEU A 12 -0.32 -15.42 -19.04
CA LEU A 12 -0.85 -14.11 -19.43
C LEU A 12 -0.98 -13.98 -20.95
N GLU A 13 -0.01 -14.49 -21.72
CA GLU A 13 -0.01 -14.47 -23.19
C GLU A 13 -1.24 -15.12 -23.84
N ASN A 14 -1.94 -15.99 -23.12
CA ASN A 14 -3.12 -16.70 -23.63
C ASN A 14 -4.43 -15.92 -23.39
N PHE A 15 -4.41 -14.86 -22.58
CA PHE A 15 -5.62 -14.19 -22.09
C PHE A 15 -5.55 -12.66 -22.09
N ILE A 16 -4.35 -12.09 -22.17
CA ILE A 16 -4.12 -10.64 -22.22
C ILE A 16 -3.91 -10.22 -23.68
N ASN A 17 -4.82 -9.38 -24.18
CA ASN A 17 -4.63 -8.64 -25.40
C ASN A 17 -4.02 -7.28 -25.08
N THR A 18 -2.78 -7.04 -25.51
CA THR A 18 -2.08 -5.76 -25.27
C THR A 18 -2.71 -4.55 -25.95
N ASN A 19 -3.63 -4.76 -26.90
CA ASN A 19 -4.42 -3.70 -27.53
C ASN A 19 -5.77 -3.48 -26.83
N SER A 20 -6.14 -4.33 -25.86
CA SER A 20 -7.34 -4.16 -25.04
C SER A 20 -7.00 -3.29 -23.83
N GLU A 21 -7.56 -2.09 -23.77
CA GLU A 21 -7.37 -1.20 -22.62
C GLU A 21 -7.82 -1.87 -21.31
N TYR A 22 -8.90 -2.64 -21.35
CA TYR A 22 -9.38 -3.38 -20.18
C TYR A 22 -8.35 -4.39 -19.68
N ASP A 23 -7.69 -5.14 -20.56
CA ASP A 23 -6.71 -6.15 -20.15
C ASP A 23 -5.44 -5.50 -19.57
N LEU A 24 -5.08 -4.29 -20.04
CA LEU A 24 -4.02 -3.48 -19.46
C LEU A 24 -4.36 -2.98 -18.06
N TRP A 25 -5.62 -2.58 -17.82
CA TRP A 25 -6.11 -2.26 -16.48
C TRP A 25 -6.10 -3.47 -15.56
N ILE A 26 -6.57 -4.64 -16.02
CA ILE A 26 -6.51 -5.91 -15.27
C ILE A 26 -5.07 -6.25 -14.90
N THR A 27 -4.14 -6.10 -15.83
CA THR A 27 -2.71 -6.32 -15.57
C THR A 27 -2.18 -5.36 -14.49
N SER A 28 -2.55 -4.09 -14.55
CA SER A 28 -2.18 -3.09 -13.54
C SER A 28 -2.76 -3.43 -12.17
N PHE A 29 -4.03 -3.85 -12.10
CA PHE A 29 -4.65 -4.32 -10.85
C PHE A 29 -3.95 -5.56 -10.28
N ALA A 30 -3.51 -6.49 -11.13
CA ALA A 30 -2.79 -7.69 -10.71
C ALA A 30 -1.41 -7.34 -10.11
N ILE A 31 -0.70 -6.37 -10.68
CA ILE A 31 0.57 -5.86 -10.14
C ILE A 31 0.33 -5.23 -8.76
N ALA A 32 -0.61 -4.28 -8.66
CA ALA A 32 -0.95 -3.62 -7.40
C ALA A 32 -1.37 -4.63 -6.31
N LEU A 33 -2.21 -5.61 -6.66
CA LEU A 33 -2.62 -6.68 -5.76
C LEU A 33 -1.43 -7.52 -5.29
N GLN A 34 -0.48 -7.84 -6.17
CA GLN A 34 0.70 -8.62 -5.82
C GLN A 34 1.62 -7.87 -4.84
N ASP A 35 1.82 -6.57 -5.04
CA ASP A 35 2.64 -5.74 -4.15
C ASP A 35 2.01 -5.63 -2.75
N LEU A 36 0.69 -5.41 -2.70
CA LEU A 36 -0.07 -5.44 -1.45
C LEU A 36 0.01 -6.81 -0.76
N ILE A 37 -0.19 -7.92 -1.49
CA ILE A 37 -0.10 -9.29 -0.95
C ILE A 37 1.29 -9.56 -0.37
N LYS A 38 2.36 -9.22 -1.09
CA LYS A 38 3.73 -9.45 -0.63
C LYS A 38 4.04 -8.67 0.62
N THR A 39 3.69 -7.38 0.65
CA THR A 39 3.90 -6.51 1.80
C THR A 39 3.12 -6.99 3.02
N HIS A 40 1.84 -7.34 2.81
CA HIS A 40 0.98 -7.85 3.88
C HIS A 40 1.50 -9.17 4.47
N LYS A 41 2.01 -10.09 3.63
CA LYS A 41 2.66 -11.33 4.07
C LYS A 41 3.95 -11.07 4.83
N LEU A 42 4.76 -10.11 4.39
CA LEU A 42 6.02 -9.75 5.07
C LEU A 42 5.73 -9.18 6.46
N ILE A 43 4.72 -8.32 6.60
CA ILE A 43 4.29 -7.78 7.90
C ILE A 43 3.83 -8.90 8.83
N PHE A 44 3.01 -9.84 8.36
CA PHE A 44 2.61 -10.99 9.16
C PHE A 44 3.76 -11.91 9.54
N HIS A 45 4.73 -12.12 8.65
CA HIS A 45 5.90 -12.93 8.97
C HIS A 45 6.76 -12.27 10.04
N LEU A 46 6.90 -10.95 9.98
CA LEU A 46 7.71 -10.19 10.91
C LEU A 46 6.99 -9.89 12.23
N SER A 47 5.66 -9.87 12.28
CA SER A 47 4.90 -9.55 13.51
C SER A 47 5.20 -10.47 14.68
N ASP A 48 5.57 -11.72 14.41
CA ASP A 48 5.93 -12.73 15.42
C ASP A 48 7.45 -12.81 15.64
N SER A 49 8.24 -11.98 14.93
CA SER A 49 9.69 -11.94 15.02
C SER A 49 10.16 -10.86 16.00
N LYS A 50 11.33 -11.07 16.63
CA LYS A 50 12.02 -10.03 17.42
C LYS A 50 12.52 -8.86 16.57
N GLU A 51 12.47 -9.01 15.24
CA GLU A 51 12.92 -8.02 14.27
C GLU A 51 11.84 -6.99 13.90
N MET A 52 10.56 -7.23 14.26
CA MET A 52 9.47 -6.31 13.92
C MET A 52 9.75 -4.83 14.25
N PRO A 53 10.29 -4.49 15.44
CA PRO A 53 10.57 -3.10 15.78
C PRO A 53 11.53 -2.42 14.78
N ASN A 54 12.49 -3.16 14.24
CA ASN A 54 13.52 -2.66 13.31
C ASN A 54 12.94 -2.35 11.92
N TYR A 55 11.85 -3.02 11.52
CA TYR A 55 11.26 -2.86 10.19
C TYR A 55 9.91 -2.16 10.20
N THR A 56 9.34 -1.87 11.38
CA THR A 56 7.96 -1.36 11.52
C THR A 56 7.75 -0.09 10.71
N PHE A 57 8.68 0.87 10.78
CA PHE A 57 8.56 2.13 10.06
C PHE A 57 8.67 1.95 8.54
N PHE A 58 9.67 1.20 8.08
CA PHE A 58 9.86 0.86 6.67
C PHE A 58 8.62 0.17 6.08
N LEU A 59 8.06 -0.82 6.80
CA LEU A 59 6.86 -1.55 6.39
C LEU A 59 5.62 -0.67 6.39
N PHE A 60 5.49 0.23 7.37
CA PHE A 60 4.39 1.20 7.42
C PHE A 60 4.45 2.14 6.20
N LYS A 61 5.64 2.67 5.88
CA LYS A 61 5.87 3.56 4.74
C LYS A 61 5.57 2.89 3.41
N ILE A 62 6.14 1.70 3.16
CA ILE A 62 5.94 0.99 1.88
C ILE A 62 4.47 0.58 1.70
N SER A 63 3.80 0.19 2.79
CA SER A 63 2.37 -0.13 2.80
C SER A 63 1.50 1.06 2.42
N LEU A 64 1.82 2.25 2.92
CA LEU A 64 1.13 3.47 2.53
C LEU A 64 1.32 3.81 1.04
N GLY A 65 2.50 3.55 0.49
CA GLY A 65 2.80 3.71 -0.94
C GLY A 65 1.93 2.83 -1.81
N PHE A 66 1.97 1.52 -1.57
CA PHE A 66 1.17 0.57 -2.33
C PHE A 66 -0.33 0.79 -2.15
N LEU A 67 -0.77 1.17 -0.95
CA LEU A 67 -2.17 1.55 -0.71
C LEU A 67 -2.57 2.75 -1.57
N LYS A 68 -1.76 3.82 -1.57
CA LYS A 68 -2.01 4.99 -2.39
C LYS A 68 -2.10 4.65 -3.87
N GLU A 69 -1.10 3.96 -4.41
CA GLU A 69 -1.07 3.61 -5.83
C GLU A 69 -2.28 2.77 -6.22
N SER A 70 -2.69 1.84 -5.35
CA SER A 70 -3.87 1.02 -5.56
C SER A 70 -5.16 1.83 -5.56
N VAL A 71 -5.30 2.80 -4.65
CA VAL A 71 -6.46 3.70 -4.62
C VAL A 71 -6.50 4.60 -5.85
N ASP A 72 -5.38 5.23 -6.21
CA ASP A 72 -5.28 6.07 -7.40
C ASP A 72 -5.61 5.28 -8.68
N LEU A 73 -5.17 4.02 -8.75
CA LEU A 73 -5.46 3.12 -9.86
C LEU A 73 -6.96 2.80 -9.96
N VAL A 74 -7.62 2.46 -8.85
CA VAL A 74 -9.07 2.21 -8.82
C VAL A 74 -9.86 3.47 -9.16
N GLU A 75 -9.52 4.62 -8.58
CA GLU A 75 -10.18 5.89 -8.89
C GLU A 75 -10.02 6.30 -10.36
N SER A 76 -8.84 6.07 -10.94
CA SER A 76 -8.56 6.39 -12.34
C SER A 76 -9.33 5.46 -13.27
N SER A 77 -9.43 4.17 -12.92
CA SER A 77 -10.21 3.20 -13.69
C SER A 77 -11.71 3.53 -13.72
N LEU A 78 -12.26 4.06 -12.61
CA LEU A 78 -13.64 4.52 -12.50
C LEU A 78 -13.93 5.81 -13.29
N LYS A 79 -12.88 6.51 -13.75
CA LYS A 79 -12.98 7.68 -14.63
C LYS A 79 -12.64 7.35 -16.10
N SER A 80 -12.31 6.09 -16.37
CA SER A 80 -11.93 5.60 -17.70
C SER A 80 -13.08 4.82 -18.36
N ASN A 81 -12.81 4.34 -19.56
CA ASN A 81 -13.75 3.64 -20.43
C ASN A 81 -14.18 2.29 -19.85
N ILE A 82 -13.44 1.76 -18.85
CA ILE A 82 -13.74 0.47 -18.23
C ILE A 82 -14.66 0.58 -17.00
N ALA A 83 -15.05 1.80 -16.62
CA ALA A 83 -15.83 2.06 -15.41
C ALA A 83 -17.16 1.28 -15.38
N GLU A 84 -17.90 1.24 -16.49
CA GLU A 84 -19.18 0.51 -16.58
C GLU A 84 -18.98 -0.99 -16.31
N ARG A 85 -17.92 -1.57 -16.88
CA ARG A 85 -17.57 -2.98 -16.65
C ARG A 85 -17.24 -3.22 -15.19
N LEU A 86 -16.41 -2.38 -14.56
CA LEU A 86 -16.09 -2.52 -13.14
C LEU A 86 -17.33 -2.42 -12.24
N VAL A 87 -18.23 -1.46 -12.52
CA VAL A 87 -19.46 -1.28 -11.74
C VAL A 87 -20.43 -2.46 -11.92
N SER A 88 -20.37 -3.17 -13.05
CA SER A 88 -21.15 -4.38 -13.28
C SER A 88 -20.67 -5.60 -12.48
N ILE A 89 -19.42 -5.58 -11.99
CA ILE A 89 -18.87 -6.65 -11.17
C ILE A 89 -19.65 -6.73 -9.85
N LYS A 90 -20.10 -7.94 -9.51
CA LYS A 90 -20.93 -8.18 -8.34
C LYS A 90 -20.29 -7.61 -7.07
N ASN A 91 -21.02 -6.73 -6.39
CA ASN A 91 -20.61 -6.03 -5.16
C ASN A 91 -19.43 -5.06 -5.28
N PHE A 92 -18.83 -4.85 -6.46
CA PHE A 92 -17.67 -3.96 -6.61
C PHE A 92 -17.98 -2.54 -6.16
N LYS A 93 -19.04 -1.94 -6.73
CA LYS A 93 -19.48 -0.57 -6.40
C LYS A 93 -19.75 -0.41 -4.90
N LYS A 94 -20.48 -1.35 -4.31
CA LYS A 94 -20.78 -1.38 -2.88
C LYS A 94 -19.51 -1.41 -2.02
N LYS A 95 -18.58 -2.33 -2.31
CA LYS A 95 -17.31 -2.46 -1.57
C LYS A 95 -16.43 -1.22 -1.74
N TYR A 96 -16.42 -0.63 -2.92
CA TYR A 96 -15.71 0.62 -3.19
C TYR A 96 -16.29 1.78 -2.36
N ASP A 97 -17.62 1.94 -2.39
CA ASP A 97 -18.29 3.02 -1.66
C ASP A 97 -18.08 2.84 -0.13
N GLU A 98 -18.18 1.61 0.39
CA GLU A 98 -17.85 1.28 1.79
C GLU A 98 -16.39 1.59 2.15
N PHE A 99 -15.46 1.31 1.24
CA PHE A 99 -14.04 1.63 1.42
C PHE A 99 -13.81 3.15 1.48
N ILE A 100 -14.40 3.90 0.54
CA ILE A 100 -14.30 5.36 0.50
C ILE A 100 -14.94 6.00 1.74
N GLU A 101 -16.11 5.52 2.14
CA GLU A 101 -16.81 5.98 3.34
C GLU A 101 -15.93 5.79 4.58
N LEU A 102 -15.34 4.61 4.75
CA LEU A 102 -14.46 4.29 5.86
C LEU A 102 -13.27 5.25 5.93
N ILE A 103 -12.53 5.44 4.83
CA ILE A 103 -11.34 6.31 4.85
C ILE A 103 -11.69 7.81 4.90
N THR A 104 -12.93 8.20 4.60
CA THR A 104 -13.34 9.62 4.58
C THR A 104 -14.00 10.07 5.88
N ASN A 105 -14.87 9.22 6.43
CA ASN A 105 -15.80 9.61 7.49
C ASN A 105 -15.45 8.97 8.83
N ASP A 106 -14.72 7.85 8.86
CA ASP A 106 -14.30 7.23 10.12
C ASP A 106 -13.07 7.96 10.68
N PRO A 107 -13.15 8.57 11.89
CA PRO A 107 -12.03 9.25 12.51
C PRO A 107 -10.78 8.37 12.69
N ASP A 108 -10.97 7.05 12.79
CA ASP A 108 -9.88 6.10 12.99
C ASP A 108 -9.11 5.80 11.72
N TYR A 109 -9.65 6.16 10.54
CA TYR A 109 -9.06 5.89 9.23
C TYR A 109 -8.90 7.16 8.39
N LYS A 110 -9.48 8.29 8.80
CA LYS A 110 -9.40 9.58 8.11
C LYS A 110 -7.96 10.01 7.79
N TYR A 111 -7.03 9.77 8.73
CA TYR A 111 -5.62 10.07 8.55
C TYR A 111 -5.01 9.35 7.33
N LEU A 112 -5.53 8.17 6.94
CA LEU A 112 -5.04 7.43 5.78
C LEU A 112 -5.45 8.13 4.48
N LYS A 113 -6.66 8.67 4.39
CA LYS A 113 -7.09 9.46 3.23
C LYS A 113 -6.27 10.73 3.09
N ASP A 114 -6.06 11.44 4.19
CA ASP A 114 -5.23 12.64 4.18
C ASP A 114 -3.78 12.30 3.82
N PHE A 115 -3.26 11.18 4.29
CA PHE A 115 -1.95 10.68 3.85
C PHE A 115 -1.92 10.32 2.35
N ILE A 116 -2.93 9.60 1.83
CA ILE A 116 -3.03 9.25 0.40
C ILE A 116 -3.10 10.51 -0.48
N ASN A 117 -3.78 11.56 0.01
CA ASN A 117 -3.96 12.83 -0.68
C ASN A 117 -2.73 13.75 -0.59
N GLU A 118 -2.12 13.89 0.60
CA GLU A 118 -0.91 14.68 0.82
C GLU A 118 0.34 14.02 0.23
N SER A 119 0.39 12.68 0.20
CA SER A 119 1.53 11.94 -0.33
C SER A 119 1.57 11.89 -1.86
N ARG A 120 0.84 12.77 -2.57
CA ARG A 120 1.03 13.06 -4.00
C ARG A 120 2.50 13.30 -4.39
N ASN A 121 3.43 13.46 -3.44
CA ASN A 121 4.86 13.59 -3.70
C ASN A 121 5.84 12.78 -2.80
N LYS A 122 5.41 11.95 -1.83
CA LYS A 122 6.30 11.67 -0.65
C LYS A 122 6.57 10.23 -0.19
N VAL A 123 5.89 9.19 -0.67
CA VAL A 123 6.23 7.83 -0.16
C VAL A 123 7.62 7.39 -0.60
N PHE A 124 8.05 7.80 -1.79
CA PHE A 124 9.42 7.62 -2.27
C PHE A 124 9.94 9.01 -2.61
N HIS A 125 10.80 9.58 -1.76
CA HIS A 125 11.38 10.91 -1.91
C HIS A 125 12.36 10.97 -3.10
N TYR A 126 11.85 10.92 -4.33
CA TYR A 126 12.68 11.00 -5.54
C TYR A 126 12.17 12.02 -6.56
N ASN A 127 11.50 13.11 -6.12
CA ASN A 127 11.03 14.12 -7.06
C ASN A 127 11.46 15.56 -6.70
N ASN A 128 12.51 15.99 -7.40
CA ASN A 128 12.84 17.37 -7.77
C ASN A 128 12.71 18.43 -6.65
N PHE A 129 13.75 18.47 -5.79
CA PHE A 129 13.95 19.36 -4.63
C PHE A 129 13.59 20.84 -4.90
N GLN A 130 13.76 21.30 -6.14
CA GLN A 130 13.55 22.70 -6.55
C GLN A 130 12.09 23.02 -6.96
N LYS A 131 11.33 22.07 -7.52
CA LYS A 131 9.97 22.34 -8.01
C LYS A 131 8.89 22.23 -6.94
N ARG A 132 9.13 21.44 -5.89
CA ARG A 132 8.09 21.05 -4.92
C ARG A 132 8.30 21.57 -3.49
N ASN A 133 9.38 22.32 -3.25
CA ASN A 133 9.72 22.96 -1.97
C ASN A 133 9.83 22.00 -0.76
N ASP A 134 10.27 20.77 -1.00
CA ASP A 134 10.51 19.78 0.06
C ASP A 134 11.54 20.29 1.10
N ALA A 135 12.45 21.16 0.66
CA ALA A 135 13.41 21.86 1.51
C ALA A 135 12.76 22.56 2.72
N LYS A 136 11.56 23.13 2.57
CA LYS A 136 10.88 23.85 3.66
C LYS A 136 10.43 22.90 4.77
N SER A 137 9.84 21.76 4.42
CA SER A 137 9.41 20.74 5.39
C SER A 137 10.59 20.06 6.07
N VAL A 138 11.64 19.70 5.31
CA VAL A 138 12.86 19.11 5.86
C VAL A 138 13.56 20.10 6.80
N LYS A 139 13.69 21.38 6.40
CA LYS A 139 14.28 22.42 7.24
C LYS A 139 13.51 22.63 8.54
N LYS A 140 12.17 22.59 8.50
CA LYS A 140 11.34 22.71 9.70
C LYS A 140 11.64 21.58 10.68
N ILE A 141 11.67 20.33 10.22
CA ILE A 141 11.92 19.17 11.08
C ILE A 141 13.33 19.15 11.63
N LEU A 142 14.32 19.46 10.79
CA LEU A 142 15.70 19.59 11.26
C LEU A 142 15.80 20.65 12.37
N ASN A 143 15.14 21.80 12.21
CA ASN A 143 15.12 22.83 13.25
C ASN A 143 14.44 22.33 14.55
N GLU A 144 13.33 21.58 14.45
CA GLU A 144 12.66 21.01 15.62
C GLU A 144 13.56 20.00 16.34
N LEU A 145 14.20 19.07 15.60
CA LEU A 145 15.16 18.11 16.17
C LEU A 145 16.33 18.80 16.86
N TYR A 146 16.88 19.88 16.27
CA TYR A 146 17.98 20.63 16.89
C TYR A 146 17.56 21.41 18.14
N VAL A 147 16.35 21.98 18.17
CA VAL A 147 15.83 22.69 19.34
C VAL A 147 15.60 21.74 20.51
N GLU A 148 15.13 20.52 20.23
CA GLU A 148 14.88 19.47 21.23
C GLU A 148 16.12 18.64 21.58
N ASP A 149 17.31 19.01 21.08
CA ASP A 149 18.61 18.29 21.22
C ASP A 149 18.53 16.80 20.82
N PHE A 150 17.63 16.46 19.89
CA PHE A 150 17.51 15.12 19.35
C PHE A 150 18.62 14.88 18.33
N ARG A 151 19.53 13.96 18.65
CA ARG A 151 20.64 13.58 17.76
C ARG A 151 20.27 12.36 16.95
N THR A 152 20.35 12.50 15.65
CA THR A 152 20.21 11.39 14.69
C THR A 152 21.56 11.13 14.01
N GLU A 153 21.76 9.92 13.48
CA GLU A 153 23.06 9.45 12.99
C GLU A 153 23.02 8.96 11.54
N PHE A 154 24.20 8.98 10.92
CA PHE A 154 24.49 8.26 9.69
C PHE A 154 25.81 7.53 9.86
N THR A 155 25.84 6.27 9.48
CA THR A 155 27.03 5.41 9.53
C THR A 155 27.46 5.12 8.12
N LEU A 156 28.68 5.54 7.76
CA LEU A 156 29.30 5.17 6.48
C LEU A 156 30.35 4.10 6.74
N THR A 157 30.27 3.02 5.98
CA THR A 157 31.24 1.94 6.02
C THR A 157 32.07 1.95 4.74
N SER A 158 33.40 1.89 4.90
CA SER A 158 34.34 1.79 3.78
C SER A 158 34.35 0.40 3.12
N ASP A 159 33.89 -0.60 3.87
CA ASP A 159 34.11 -2.01 3.52
C ASP A 159 33.09 -2.51 2.49
N HIS A 160 31.82 -2.12 2.65
CA HIS A 160 30.76 -2.42 1.69
C HIS A 160 29.57 -1.48 1.87
N TYR A 161 29.08 -0.85 0.79
CA TYR A 161 28.02 0.17 0.84
C TYR A 161 26.70 -0.30 1.49
N LEU A 162 26.40 -1.60 1.43
CA LEU A 162 25.22 -2.20 2.09
C LEU A 162 25.29 -2.20 3.63
N PHE A 163 26.46 -1.97 4.23
CA PHE A 163 26.62 -1.83 5.68
C PHE A 163 26.55 -0.37 6.13
N SER A 164 26.33 0.57 5.22
CA SER A 164 26.07 1.97 5.60
C SER A 164 24.63 2.10 6.08
N ASP A 165 24.43 2.90 7.13
CA ASP A 165 23.12 3.16 7.74
C ASP A 165 22.81 4.66 7.67
N TYR A 166 21.58 4.99 7.30
CA TYR A 166 21.11 6.36 7.10
C TYR A 166 19.91 6.63 8.02
N THR A 167 20.02 6.26 9.30
CA THR A 167 18.97 6.39 10.31
C THR A 167 18.33 7.78 10.35
N PHE A 168 19.12 8.84 10.15
CA PHE A 168 18.60 10.22 10.03
C PHE A 168 17.55 10.43 8.93
N ALA A 169 17.64 9.70 7.82
CA ALA A 169 16.66 9.80 6.76
C ALA A 169 15.32 9.20 7.19
N GLU A 170 15.35 8.13 7.98
CA GLU A 170 14.16 7.51 8.57
C GLU A 170 13.55 8.41 9.64
N ASP A 171 14.36 8.98 10.52
CA ASP A 171 13.91 9.90 11.57
C ASP A 171 13.21 11.15 11.00
N ILE A 172 13.78 11.75 9.95
CA ILE A 172 13.14 12.90 9.28
C ILE A 172 11.79 12.50 8.69
N GLN A 173 11.71 11.33 8.05
CA GLN A 173 10.47 10.85 7.45
C GLN A 173 9.42 10.47 8.50
N LEU A 174 9.85 9.89 9.62
CA LEU A 174 8.99 9.58 10.75
C LEU A 174 8.42 10.85 11.36
N ASN A 175 9.23 11.88 11.56
CA ASN A 175 8.77 13.18 12.05
C ASN A 175 7.81 13.86 11.07
N GLN A 176 8.02 13.73 9.75
CA GLN A 176 7.06 14.21 8.75
C GLN A 176 5.71 13.49 8.90
N LEU A 177 5.75 12.17 9.02
CA LEU A 177 4.56 11.35 9.17
C LEU A 177 3.81 11.68 10.46
N ILE A 178 4.53 11.77 11.59
CA ILE A 178 3.98 12.16 12.88
C ILE A 178 3.36 13.55 12.80
N SER A 179 4.02 14.53 12.17
CA SER A 179 3.45 15.88 12.01
C SER A 179 2.15 15.90 11.20
N ILE A 180 2.00 15.05 10.18
CA ILE A 180 0.74 14.89 9.42
C ILE A 180 -0.34 14.28 10.33
N ILE A 181 0.04 13.31 11.15
CA ILE A 181 -0.84 12.57 12.06
C ILE A 181 -1.30 13.43 13.26
N GLU A 182 -0.40 14.18 13.89
CA GLU A 182 -0.63 14.97 15.11
C GLU A 182 -1.54 16.18 14.86
N LYS A 183 -1.56 16.70 13.63
CA LYS A 183 -2.56 17.69 13.20
C LYS A 183 -4.01 17.21 13.36
N GLN A 184 -4.25 15.92 13.64
CA GLN A 184 -5.58 15.33 13.77
C GLN A 184 -6.02 15.04 15.22
N GLU A 185 -5.41 15.68 16.22
CA GLU A 185 -5.85 15.75 17.63
C GLU A 185 -6.05 14.42 18.40
N LYS A 186 -5.64 13.26 17.86
CA LYS A 186 -5.66 11.98 18.61
C LYS A 186 -4.36 11.21 18.43
N THR A 187 -3.53 11.21 19.47
CA THR A 187 -2.32 10.40 19.62
C THR A 187 -2.68 8.91 19.83
N LYS A 188 -3.11 8.23 18.77
CA LYS A 188 -3.08 6.75 18.75
C LYS A 188 -1.65 6.25 18.57
N ALA A 189 -1.31 5.15 19.25
CA ALA A 189 -0.01 4.50 19.13
C ALA A 189 0.25 4.04 17.69
N LEU A 190 1.52 4.03 17.26
CA LEU A 190 1.92 3.63 15.91
C LEU A 190 1.46 2.20 15.55
N GLY A 191 1.46 1.29 16.53
CA GLY A 191 0.96 -0.08 16.36
C GLY A 191 -0.51 -0.14 15.95
N ASP A 192 -1.38 0.66 16.58
CA ASP A 192 -2.80 0.75 16.22
C ASP A 192 -2.99 1.30 14.82
N ARG A 193 -2.12 2.24 14.40
CA ARG A 193 -2.14 2.79 13.05
C ARG A 193 -1.69 1.78 12.01
N LEU A 194 -0.64 1.02 12.29
CA LEU A 194 -0.22 -0.09 11.43
C LEU A 194 -1.33 -1.12 11.30
N HIS A 195 -2.04 -1.44 12.39
CA HIS A 195 -3.20 -2.33 12.35
C HIS A 195 -4.32 -1.77 11.46
N ASN A 196 -4.68 -0.50 11.61
CA ASN A 196 -5.68 0.14 10.76
C ASN A 196 -5.25 0.15 9.29
N LEU A 197 -3.97 0.40 9.01
CA LEU A 197 -3.41 0.33 7.66
C LEU A 197 -3.56 -1.07 7.05
N LEU A 198 -3.28 -2.13 7.81
CA LEU A 198 -3.47 -3.52 7.37
C LEU A 198 -4.94 -3.82 7.05
N ILE A 199 -5.88 -3.35 7.87
CA ILE A 199 -7.32 -3.50 7.60
C ILE A 199 -7.71 -2.84 6.27
N ILE A 200 -7.22 -1.62 6.01
CA ILE A 200 -7.50 -0.90 4.77
C ILE A 200 -6.84 -1.57 3.56
N MET A 201 -5.60 -2.04 3.71
CA MET A 201 -4.93 -2.84 2.68
C MET A 201 -5.73 -4.09 2.34
N ALA A 202 -6.23 -4.82 3.34
CA ALA A 202 -7.04 -6.01 3.11
C ALA A 202 -8.35 -5.69 2.35
N LYS A 203 -8.97 -4.54 2.63
CA LYS A 203 -10.18 -4.08 1.91
C LYS A 203 -9.89 -3.77 0.44
N ILE A 204 -8.83 -3.03 0.14
CA ILE A 204 -8.46 -2.74 -1.25
C ILE A 204 -8.00 -4.00 -1.99
N MET A 205 -7.25 -4.90 -1.32
CA MET A 205 -6.86 -6.20 -1.87
C MET A 205 -8.09 -7.03 -2.27
N THR A 206 -9.13 -7.05 -1.43
CA THR A 206 -10.39 -7.74 -1.72
C THR A 206 -11.06 -7.18 -2.97
N LEU A 207 -11.07 -5.85 -3.11
CA LEU A 207 -11.65 -5.18 -4.27
C LEU A 207 -10.88 -5.49 -5.56
N LEU A 208 -9.56 -5.43 -5.54
CA LEU A 208 -8.72 -5.81 -6.68
C LEU A 208 -8.89 -7.30 -7.02
N GLN A 209 -8.98 -8.15 -6.00
CA GLN A 209 -9.15 -9.59 -6.17
C GLN A 209 -10.49 -9.94 -6.83
N ASP A 210 -11.58 -9.25 -6.50
CA ASP A 210 -12.87 -9.43 -7.17
C ASP A 210 -12.76 -9.14 -8.67
N VAL A 211 -12.07 -8.06 -9.04
CA VAL A 211 -11.86 -7.67 -10.44
C VAL A 211 -11.05 -8.72 -11.20
N ILE A 212 -9.98 -9.23 -10.59
CA ILE A 212 -9.16 -10.30 -11.19
C ILE A 212 -9.96 -11.60 -11.32
N PHE A 213 -10.78 -11.96 -10.34
CA PHE A 213 -11.61 -13.16 -10.42
C PHE A 213 -12.67 -13.07 -11.51
N ASP A 214 -13.34 -11.93 -11.63
CA ASP A 214 -14.34 -11.67 -12.66
C ASP A 214 -13.73 -11.84 -14.06
N PHE A 215 -12.57 -11.23 -14.31
CA PHE A 215 -11.80 -11.41 -15.54
C PHE A 215 -11.48 -12.89 -15.82
N ILE A 216 -11.01 -13.63 -14.81
CA ILE A 216 -10.64 -15.05 -14.93
C ILE A 216 -11.85 -15.95 -15.27
N ILE A 217 -13.03 -15.61 -14.75
CA ILE A 217 -14.29 -16.32 -15.02
C ILE A 217 -14.76 -16.03 -16.44
N ASP A 218 -14.76 -14.76 -16.86
CA ASP A 218 -15.14 -14.33 -18.21
C ASP A 218 -14.29 -15.02 -19.29
N GLN A 219 -13.01 -15.23 -19.01
CA GLN A 219 -12.07 -15.90 -19.90
C GLN A 219 -12.22 -17.44 -19.93
N GLN A 220 -13.24 -18.01 -19.28
CA GLN A 220 -13.53 -19.45 -19.25
C GLN A 220 -12.35 -20.33 -18.82
N SER A 221 -11.52 -19.85 -17.90
CA SER A 221 -10.39 -20.65 -17.40
C SER A 221 -10.90 -21.88 -16.63
N ASN A 222 -10.78 -23.07 -17.23
CA ASN A 222 -11.16 -24.33 -16.56
C ASN A 222 -10.34 -24.52 -15.27
N PRO A 223 -10.94 -24.42 -14.06
CA PRO A 223 -10.18 -24.52 -12.82
C PRO A 223 -9.61 -25.92 -12.60
N LYS A 224 -8.35 -26.03 -12.17
CA LYS A 224 -7.80 -27.28 -11.65
C LYS A 224 -8.10 -27.36 -10.15
N ILE A 225 -8.99 -28.27 -9.75
CA ILE A 225 -9.29 -28.52 -8.34
C ILE A 225 -8.21 -29.41 -7.74
N LEU A 226 -7.37 -28.88 -6.85
CA LEU A 226 -6.35 -29.64 -6.12
C LEU A 226 -6.83 -29.96 -4.71
N ARG A 227 -6.82 -31.25 -4.34
CA ARG A 227 -7.08 -31.69 -2.97
C ARG A 227 -5.77 -31.63 -2.19
N ILE A 228 -5.66 -30.72 -1.22
CA ILE A 228 -4.47 -30.58 -0.38
C ILE A 228 -4.82 -31.08 1.02
N LYS A 229 -3.97 -31.95 1.58
CA LYS A 229 -3.94 -32.24 3.01
C LYS A 229 -2.84 -31.37 3.62
N PHE A 230 -3.19 -30.47 4.51
CA PHE A 230 -2.19 -29.88 5.41
C PHE A 230 -1.76 -30.94 6.44
N LYS A 231 -0.44 -31.03 6.68
CA LYS A 231 0.14 -31.74 7.83
C LYS A 231 0.09 -30.84 9.04
#